data_AF-A0A510JYQ9-F1
#
_entry.id   AF-A0A510JYQ9-F1
#
_cell.length_a   1.000
_cell.length_b   1.000
_cell.length_c   1.000
_cell.angle_alpha   90.00
_cell.angle_beta   90.00
_cell.angle_gamma   90.00
#
_symmetry.space_group_name_H-M   'P 1'
#
loop_
_entity.id
_entity.type
_entity.pdbx_description
1 polymer ?
#
loop_
_entity_poly.entity_id
_entity_poly.type
_entity_poly.pdbx_seq_one_letter_code
_entity_poly.pdbx_strand_id
1 'polypeptide(L)'
;MRKVLFLIFLVVGTIGFSSNCNWYENNTGYANKMVELVKTAKLTNKIYCDIEKNKMVYETVDKENVSSLEIGLVYNKGGSKADLTYIEIANYIDKFENDINKLYPWKNLTELEYSNSPEYYKYRMYIYSPENKEEFMAYLIVYDTINGEWKRFYSKDFWNKNDENDAGMIEVMEEMGTKATDDIAY
;
A
#
# COMPACT_ATOMS: atom_id res chain seq x y z
N MET A 1 6.10 27.88 -11.60
CA MET A 1 7.44 27.25 -11.44
C MET A 1 7.21 25.82 -10.99
N ARG A 2 7.70 24.82 -11.74
CA ARG A 2 7.69 23.41 -11.32
C ARG A 2 8.69 23.29 -10.16
N LYS A 3 8.21 23.08 -8.94
CA LYS A 3 9.05 22.83 -7.77
C LYS A 3 9.39 21.35 -7.75
N VAL A 4 10.68 21.03 -7.82
CA VAL A 4 11.21 19.67 -7.69
C VAL A 4 11.23 19.32 -6.20
N LEU A 5 10.73 18.15 -5.85
CA LEU A 5 10.69 17.68 -4.48
C LEU A 5 12.02 17.01 -4.12
N PHE A 6 12.76 17.55 -3.15
CA PHE A 6 13.94 16.91 -2.59
C PHE A 6 13.52 16.13 -1.33
N LEU A 7 13.31 14.82 -1.45
CA LEU A 7 13.00 13.95 -0.32
C LEU A 7 14.30 13.42 0.29
N ILE A 8 14.81 14.09 1.33
CA ILE A 8 15.98 13.64 2.09
C ILE A 8 15.52 12.60 3.13
N PHE A 9 15.64 11.31 2.79
CA PHE A 9 15.48 10.21 3.75
C PHE A 9 16.84 9.60 4.13
N LEU A 10 17.02 9.31 5.43
CA LEU A 10 18.19 8.63 5.98
C LEU A 10 18.17 7.15 5.55
N VAL A 11 19.04 6.84 4.59
CA VAL A 11 19.22 5.50 4.00
C VAL A 11 19.60 4.47 5.06
N VAL A 12 18.76 3.46 5.27
CA VAL A 12 19.14 2.19 5.88
C VAL A 12 18.82 1.06 4.90
N GLY A 13 19.82 0.69 4.10
CA GLY A 13 19.84 -0.55 3.33
C GLY A 13 19.23 -0.45 1.92
N THR A 14 20.11 -0.43 0.91
CA THR A 14 19.73 -0.53 -0.50
C THR A 14 19.09 -1.90 -0.79
N ILE A 15 17.78 -1.99 -0.95
CA ILE A 15 17.12 -3.21 -1.45
C ILE A 15 17.00 -3.11 -2.97
N GLY A 16 17.84 -3.88 -3.66
CA GLY A 16 17.90 -3.92 -5.11
C GLY A 16 16.63 -4.49 -5.76
N PHE A 17 16.16 -3.76 -6.77
CA PHE A 17 15.20 -4.08 -7.83
C PHE A 17 14.42 -5.41 -7.79
N SER A 18 13.08 -5.24 -7.83
CA SER A 18 11.97 -6.20 -7.88
C SER A 18 11.87 -7.24 -9.03
N SER A 19 12.95 -7.71 -9.65
CA SER A 19 12.80 -8.68 -10.76
C SER A 19 12.54 -10.12 -10.29
N ASN A 20 12.87 -10.49 -9.04
CA ASN A 20 12.87 -11.89 -8.58
C ASN A 20 12.06 -12.11 -7.29
N CYS A 21 10.86 -11.53 -7.19
CA CYS A 21 10.01 -11.73 -6.01
C CYS A 21 9.05 -12.91 -6.22
N ASN A 22 8.99 -13.78 -5.22
CA ASN A 22 8.15 -14.98 -5.24
C ASN A 22 6.77 -14.69 -4.64
N TRP A 23 5.78 -15.51 -4.98
CA TRP A 23 4.56 -15.53 -4.18
C TRP A 23 4.86 -16.18 -2.83
N TYR A 24 4.24 -15.68 -1.76
CA TYR A 24 4.37 -16.30 -0.44
C TYR A 24 3.83 -17.74 -0.48
N GLU A 25 4.67 -18.71 -0.10
CA GLU A 25 4.37 -20.14 -0.30
C GLU A 25 3.46 -20.72 0.78
N ASN A 26 3.44 -20.14 1.97
CA ASN A 26 2.66 -20.62 3.12
C ASN A 26 1.34 -19.87 3.31
N ASN A 27 0.71 -19.47 2.21
CA ASN A 27 -0.55 -18.73 2.24
C ASN A 27 -1.72 -19.60 2.71
N THR A 28 -2.65 -18.98 3.44
CA THR A 28 -3.94 -19.59 3.77
C THR A 28 -4.79 -19.78 2.50
N GLY A 29 -5.88 -20.56 2.61
CA GLY A 29 -6.84 -20.69 1.52
C GLY A 29 -7.47 -19.35 1.10
N TYR A 30 -7.64 -18.43 2.05
CA TYR A 30 -8.19 -17.10 1.79
C TYR A 30 -7.17 -16.20 1.08
N ALA A 31 -5.95 -16.10 1.59
CA ALA A 31 -4.86 -15.35 0.94
C ALA A 31 -4.60 -15.85 -0.51
N ASN A 32 -4.71 -17.15 -0.77
CA ASN A 32 -4.61 -17.70 -2.12
C ASN A 32 -5.73 -17.20 -3.07
N LYS A 33 -6.97 -17.04 -2.58
CA LYS A 33 -8.05 -16.43 -3.39
C LYS A 33 -7.72 -14.98 -3.73
N MET A 34 -7.08 -14.25 -2.81
CA MET A 34 -6.66 -12.87 -3.03
C MET A 34 -5.52 -12.76 -4.04
N VAL A 35 -4.57 -13.71 -4.04
CA VAL A 35 -3.57 -13.84 -5.10
C VAL A 35 -4.23 -14.02 -6.47
N GLU A 36 -5.22 -14.89 -6.58
CA GLU A 36 -5.95 -15.08 -7.85
C GLU A 36 -6.71 -13.82 -8.27
N LEU A 37 -7.36 -13.13 -7.32
CA LEU A 37 -8.06 -11.87 -7.60
C LEU A 37 -7.09 -10.80 -8.14
N VAL A 38 -5.90 -10.66 -7.55
CA VAL A 38 -4.84 -9.76 -8.02
C VAL A 38 -4.43 -10.08 -9.46
N LYS A 39 -4.27 -11.38 -9.80
CA LYS A 39 -3.94 -11.82 -11.15
C LYS A 39 -5.06 -11.47 -12.13
N THR A 40 -6.31 -11.77 -11.78
CA THR A 40 -7.50 -11.47 -12.61
C THR A 40 -7.67 -9.96 -12.83
N ALA A 41 -7.42 -9.15 -11.79
CA ALA A 41 -7.44 -7.69 -11.85
C ALA A 41 -6.26 -7.10 -12.64
N LYS A 42 -5.31 -7.94 -13.08
CA LYS A 42 -4.10 -7.56 -13.82
C LYS A 42 -3.21 -6.59 -13.03
N LEU A 43 -3.12 -6.79 -11.71
CA LEU A 43 -2.32 -5.95 -10.81
C LEU A 43 -0.97 -6.59 -10.42
N THR A 44 -0.66 -7.79 -10.90
CA THR A 44 0.55 -8.55 -10.55
C THR A 44 1.86 -7.76 -10.72
N ASN A 45 1.96 -6.92 -11.76
CA ASN A 45 3.16 -6.13 -12.05
C ASN A 45 3.33 -4.91 -11.12
N LYS A 46 2.30 -4.57 -10.35
CA LYS A 46 2.34 -3.52 -9.33
C LYS A 46 2.63 -4.06 -7.95
N ILE A 47 2.62 -5.37 -7.73
CA ILE A 47 2.75 -5.90 -6.37
C ILE A 47 4.11 -5.52 -5.77
N TYR A 48 4.05 -4.97 -4.56
CA TYR A 48 5.22 -4.66 -3.75
C TYR A 48 5.96 -5.94 -3.36
N CYS A 49 7.28 -5.86 -3.36
CA CYS A 49 8.13 -6.92 -2.85
C CYS A 49 8.63 -6.52 -1.48
N ASP A 50 8.28 -7.29 -0.46
CA ASP A 50 8.79 -7.03 0.88
C ASP A 50 10.29 -7.34 1.00
N ILE A 51 10.85 -7.00 2.16
CA ILE A 51 12.26 -7.27 2.50
C ILE A 51 12.67 -8.75 2.36
N GLU A 52 11.73 -9.69 2.46
CA GLU A 52 11.96 -11.13 2.30
C GLU A 52 11.87 -11.59 0.85
N LYS A 53 11.65 -10.66 -0.09
CA LYS A 53 11.43 -10.90 -1.53
C LYS A 53 10.15 -11.67 -1.82
N ASN A 54 9.15 -11.55 -0.95
CA ASN A 54 7.81 -12.04 -1.21
C ASN A 54 6.96 -10.91 -1.79
N LYS A 55 6.10 -11.27 -2.75
CA LYS A 55 5.01 -10.43 -3.20
C LYS A 55 4.04 -10.26 -2.04
N MET A 56 3.81 -9.02 -1.63
CA MET A 56 2.93 -8.67 -0.52
C MET A 56 1.47 -8.88 -0.91
N VAL A 57 1.04 -10.15 -0.82
CA VAL A 57 -0.34 -10.66 -0.87
C VAL A 57 -0.37 -11.91 0.02
N TYR A 58 -0.47 -11.68 1.32
CA TYR A 58 -0.43 -12.73 2.33
C TYR A 58 -1.12 -12.29 3.61
N GLU A 59 -1.39 -13.24 4.49
CA GLU A 59 -1.92 -12.95 5.82
C GLU A 59 -0.78 -12.77 6.83
N THR A 60 -0.99 -11.86 7.77
CA THR A 60 -0.15 -11.66 8.95
C THR A 60 -1.02 -11.81 10.18
N VAL A 61 -0.39 -12.15 11.31
CA VAL A 61 -1.05 -12.22 12.62
C VAL A 61 -0.21 -11.39 13.58
N ASP A 62 -0.84 -10.43 14.25
CA ASP A 62 -0.14 -9.60 15.21
C ASP A 62 0.01 -10.28 16.59
N LYS A 63 0.59 -9.55 17.55
CA LYS A 63 0.83 -10.07 18.91
C LYS A 63 -0.46 -10.34 19.69
N GLU A 64 -1.58 -9.75 19.27
CA GLU A 64 -2.89 -9.93 19.88
C GLU A 64 -3.68 -11.07 19.20
N ASN A 65 -3.04 -11.81 18.29
CA ASN A 65 -3.63 -12.85 17.44
C ASN A 65 -4.68 -12.32 16.46
N VAL A 66 -4.57 -11.06 16.07
CA VAL A 66 -5.46 -10.47 15.08
C VAL A 66 -4.89 -10.69 13.69
N SER A 67 -5.67 -11.35 12.83
CA SER A 67 -5.27 -11.65 11.46
C SER A 67 -5.56 -10.48 10.51
N SER A 68 -4.59 -10.16 9.66
CA SER A 68 -4.71 -9.13 8.63
C SER A 68 -4.26 -9.66 7.27
N LEU A 69 -5.05 -9.45 6.22
CA LEU A 69 -4.57 -9.60 4.85
C LEU A 69 -3.76 -8.35 4.47
N GLU A 70 -2.52 -8.54 4.03
CA GLU A 70 -1.64 -7.48 3.56
C GLU A 70 -1.53 -7.52 2.03
N ILE A 71 -1.83 -6.39 1.38
CA ILE A 71 -1.66 -6.21 -0.07
C ILE A 71 -0.88 -4.92 -0.34
N GLY A 72 0.31 -5.04 -0.91
CA GLY A 72 1.14 -3.89 -1.30
C GLY A 72 1.11 -3.62 -2.80
N LEU A 73 0.85 -2.38 -3.21
CA LEU A 73 0.90 -1.93 -4.61
C LEU A 73 1.85 -0.76 -4.78
N VAL A 74 2.74 -0.87 -5.77
CA VAL A 74 3.76 0.12 -6.13
C VAL A 74 3.33 0.93 -7.33
N TYR A 75 3.48 2.25 -7.22
CA TYR A 75 3.25 3.22 -8.28
C TYR A 75 4.55 3.96 -8.62
N ASN A 76 4.55 4.66 -9.75
CA ASN A 76 5.73 5.31 -10.34
C ASN A 76 6.86 4.36 -10.78
N LYS A 77 6.60 3.05 -10.85
CA LYS A 77 7.58 2.05 -11.31
C LYS A 77 7.89 2.25 -12.79
N GLY A 78 9.13 2.64 -13.11
CA GLY A 78 9.57 2.98 -14.47
C GLY A 78 9.30 4.42 -14.90
N GLY A 79 8.93 5.32 -13.96
CA GLY A 79 8.83 6.75 -14.23
C GLY A 79 10.16 7.31 -14.74
N SER A 80 10.18 7.74 -16.00
CA SER A 80 11.36 8.35 -16.66
C SER A 80 11.58 9.81 -16.28
N LYS A 81 10.69 10.39 -15.47
CA LYS A 81 10.80 11.76 -14.97
C LYS A 81 11.57 11.74 -13.65
N ALA A 82 12.65 12.50 -13.60
CA ALA A 82 13.47 12.66 -12.41
C ALA A 82 12.68 13.21 -11.20
N ASP A 83 11.57 13.93 -11.44
CA ASP A 83 10.86 14.66 -10.40
C ASP A 83 9.46 14.09 -10.19
N LEU A 84 9.24 13.45 -9.04
CA LEU A 84 7.92 13.07 -8.54
C LEU A 84 7.26 14.31 -7.91
N THR A 85 6.11 14.74 -8.45
CA THR A 85 5.38 15.91 -7.93
C THR A 85 4.19 15.52 -7.04
N TYR A 86 3.75 16.41 -6.14
CA TYR A 86 2.54 16.17 -5.33
C TYR A 86 1.29 15.90 -6.14
N ILE A 87 1.13 16.58 -7.28
CA ILE A 87 0.02 16.34 -8.21
C ILE A 87 0.09 14.91 -8.75
N GLU A 88 1.28 14.41 -9.07
CA GLU A 88 1.45 13.02 -9.50
C GLU A 88 1.16 12.03 -8.36
N ILE A 89 1.58 12.32 -7.13
CA ILE A 89 1.26 11.49 -5.95
C ILE A 89 -0.24 11.45 -5.71
N ALA A 90 -0.95 12.58 -5.75
CA ALA A 90 -2.41 12.62 -5.62
C ALA A 90 -3.10 11.77 -6.70
N ASN A 91 -2.65 11.88 -7.97
CA ASN A 91 -3.15 11.02 -9.04
C ASN A 91 -2.84 9.53 -8.82
N TYR A 92 -1.76 9.19 -8.11
CA TYR A 92 -1.47 7.80 -7.73
C TYR A 92 -2.36 7.32 -6.61
N ILE A 93 -2.70 8.16 -5.63
CA ILE A 93 -3.70 7.85 -4.58
C ILE A 93 -5.05 7.53 -5.24
N ASP A 94 -5.52 8.35 -6.18
CA ASP A 94 -6.78 8.08 -6.90
C ASP A 94 -6.73 6.74 -7.67
N LYS A 95 -5.61 6.46 -8.34
CA LYS A 95 -5.41 5.18 -9.04
C LYS A 95 -5.37 4.01 -8.08
N PHE A 96 -4.77 4.20 -6.91
CA PHE A 96 -4.70 3.22 -5.85
C PHE A 96 -6.08 2.88 -5.32
N GLU A 97 -6.89 3.86 -4.92
CA GLU A 97 -8.26 3.62 -4.47
C GLU A 97 -9.09 2.87 -5.53
N ASN A 98 -8.93 3.23 -6.81
CA ASN A 98 -9.57 2.54 -7.93
C ASN A 98 -9.08 1.11 -8.14
N ASP A 99 -7.80 0.83 -7.90
CA ASP A 99 -7.26 -0.53 -7.95
C ASP A 99 -7.76 -1.36 -6.75
N ILE A 100 -7.87 -0.77 -5.55
CA ILE A 100 -8.41 -1.43 -4.35
C ILE A 100 -9.89 -1.81 -4.54
N ASN A 101 -10.68 -0.97 -5.19
CA ASN A 101 -12.07 -1.29 -5.53
C ASN A 101 -12.21 -2.59 -6.38
N LYS A 102 -11.19 -2.95 -7.16
CA LYS A 102 -11.16 -4.22 -7.93
C LYS A 102 -10.74 -5.40 -7.07
N LEU A 103 -9.98 -5.14 -6.02
CA LEU A 103 -9.50 -6.11 -5.04
C LEU A 103 -10.44 -6.28 -3.86
N TYR A 104 -11.63 -5.69 -3.93
CA TYR A 104 -12.63 -5.86 -2.89
C TYR A 104 -13.39 -7.18 -3.11
N PRO A 105 -13.16 -8.20 -2.26
CA PRO A 105 -13.62 -9.56 -2.56
C PRO A 105 -15.09 -9.81 -2.14
N TRP A 106 -15.73 -8.86 -1.45
CA TRP A 106 -16.92 -9.10 -0.63
C TRP A 106 -18.30 -8.90 -1.28
N LYS A 107 -18.42 -8.82 -2.61
CA LYS A 107 -19.78 -8.68 -3.19
C LYS A 107 -20.65 -9.94 -3.09
N ASN A 108 -20.13 -11.14 -2.77
CA ASN A 108 -20.90 -12.40 -2.75
C ASN A 108 -20.30 -13.51 -1.86
N LEU A 109 -19.73 -13.22 -0.69
CA LEU A 109 -19.13 -14.29 0.14
C LEU A 109 -20.17 -14.95 1.06
N THR A 110 -20.04 -16.27 1.23
CA THR A 110 -20.89 -17.04 2.15
C THR A 110 -20.54 -16.74 3.61
N GLU A 111 -21.45 -17.04 4.54
CA GLU A 111 -21.22 -16.88 5.98
C GLU A 111 -19.96 -17.63 6.48
N LEU A 112 -19.71 -18.81 5.92
CA LEU A 112 -18.50 -19.59 6.20
C LEU A 112 -17.24 -18.90 5.67
N GLU A 113 -17.30 -18.31 4.48
CA GLU A 113 -16.15 -17.58 3.91
C GLU A 113 -15.86 -16.29 4.67
N TYR A 114 -16.90 -15.60 5.14
CA TYR A 114 -16.76 -14.45 6.03
C TYR A 114 -16.14 -14.84 7.37
N SER A 115 -16.61 -15.93 7.98
CA SER A 115 -16.09 -16.40 9.28
C SER A 115 -14.62 -16.84 9.25
N ASN A 116 -14.11 -17.21 8.07
CA ASN A 116 -12.72 -17.60 7.87
C ASN A 116 -11.84 -16.46 7.30
N SER A 117 -12.39 -15.26 7.18
CA SER A 117 -11.69 -14.14 6.61
C SER A 117 -10.87 -13.40 7.65
N PRO A 118 -9.77 -12.74 7.25
CA PRO A 118 -9.01 -11.88 8.14
C PRO A 118 -9.88 -10.78 8.76
N GLU A 119 -9.53 -10.35 9.97
CA GLU A 119 -10.21 -9.25 10.64
C GLU A 119 -10.01 -7.92 9.89
N TYR A 120 -8.80 -7.72 9.37
CA TYR A 120 -8.45 -6.51 8.62
C TYR A 120 -7.88 -6.81 7.24
N TYR A 121 -8.12 -5.89 6.30
CA TYR A 121 -7.53 -5.90 4.97
C TYR A 121 -6.74 -4.62 4.85
N LYS A 122 -5.43 -4.75 4.88
CA LYS A 122 -4.49 -3.65 4.83
C LYS A 122 -3.93 -3.56 3.41
N TYR A 123 -4.38 -2.53 2.71
CA TYR A 123 -3.91 -2.21 1.37
C TYR A 123 -2.90 -1.07 1.48
N ARG A 124 -1.66 -1.32 1.10
CA ARG A 124 -0.54 -0.37 1.22
C ARG A 124 -0.14 0.15 -0.16
N MET A 125 -0.11 1.48 -0.29
CA MET A 125 0.41 2.16 -1.46
C MET A 125 1.88 2.50 -1.24
N TYR A 126 2.73 1.99 -2.11
CA TYR A 126 4.14 2.33 -2.19
C TYR A 126 4.40 3.22 -3.40
N ILE A 127 5.31 4.17 -3.24
CA ILE A 127 5.78 5.04 -4.31
C ILE A 127 7.25 4.76 -4.56
N TYR A 128 7.59 4.41 -5.80
CA TYR A 128 8.98 4.34 -6.23
C TYR A 128 9.55 5.75 -6.41
N SER A 129 10.63 6.07 -5.70
CA SER A 129 11.43 7.27 -5.90
C SER A 129 12.57 6.98 -6.88
N PRO A 130 12.59 7.57 -8.09
CA PRO A 130 13.69 7.40 -9.03
C PRO A 130 15.03 7.96 -8.51
N GLU A 131 14.97 8.99 -7.66
CA GLU A 131 16.13 9.64 -7.04
C GLU A 131 16.83 8.68 -6.07
N ASN A 132 16.07 8.15 -5.10
CA ASN A 132 16.59 7.26 -4.07
C ASN A 132 16.73 5.81 -4.56
N LYS A 133 16.07 5.47 -5.68
CA LYS A 133 15.94 4.09 -6.20
C LYS A 133 15.30 3.13 -5.18
N GLU A 134 14.38 3.66 -4.38
CA GLU A 134 13.72 2.98 -3.28
C GLU A 134 12.20 3.14 -3.39
N GLU A 135 11.46 2.24 -2.75
CA GLU A 135 10.00 2.23 -2.69
C GLU A 135 9.57 2.65 -1.26
N PHE A 136 8.73 3.67 -1.12
CA PHE A 136 8.30 4.21 0.18
C PHE A 136 6.79 4.05 0.37
N MET A 137 6.35 3.56 1.53
CA MET A 137 4.94 3.50 1.87
C MET A 137 4.41 4.91 2.11
N ALA A 138 3.43 5.34 1.32
CA ALA A 138 2.86 6.69 1.39
C ALA A 138 1.42 6.72 1.92
N TYR A 139 0.65 5.66 1.70
CA TYR A 139 -0.78 5.63 2.02
C TYR A 139 -1.26 4.20 2.34
N LEU A 140 -2.25 4.10 3.22
CA LEU A 140 -2.82 2.85 3.69
C LEU A 140 -4.35 2.95 3.70
N ILE A 141 -5.00 1.93 3.17
CA ILE A 141 -6.44 1.72 3.32
C ILE A 141 -6.63 0.46 4.15
N VAL A 142 -7.40 0.56 5.22
CA VAL A 142 -7.81 -0.58 6.05
C VAL A 142 -9.30 -0.82 5.88
N TYR A 143 -9.68 -2.02 5.51
CA TYR A 143 -11.06 -2.49 5.63
C TYR A 143 -11.19 -3.35 6.90
N ASP A 144 -12.07 -2.92 7.79
CA ASP A 144 -12.48 -3.60 9.01
C ASP A 144 -13.65 -4.53 8.67
N THR A 145 -13.42 -5.85 8.66
CA THR A 145 -14.46 -6.79 8.23
C THR A 145 -15.60 -6.87 9.23
N ILE A 146 -15.30 -6.71 10.52
CA ILE A 146 -16.28 -6.80 11.61
C ILE A 146 -17.32 -5.69 11.49
N ASN A 147 -16.86 -4.46 11.29
CA ASN A 147 -17.75 -3.29 11.24
C ASN A 147 -18.15 -2.91 9.80
N GLY A 148 -17.49 -3.49 8.79
CA GLY A 148 -17.71 -3.14 7.38
C GLY A 148 -17.23 -1.74 7.03
N GLU A 149 -16.22 -1.24 7.72
CA GLU A 149 -15.74 0.14 7.62
C GLU A 149 -14.43 0.27 6.86
N TRP A 150 -14.33 1.32 6.06
CA TRP A 150 -13.09 1.71 5.38
C TRP A 150 -12.43 2.87 6.11
N LYS A 151 -11.16 2.68 6.47
CA LYS A 151 -10.33 3.65 7.17
C LYS A 151 -9.12 4.00 6.30
N ARG A 152 -8.81 5.28 6.18
CA ARG A 152 -7.71 5.79 5.35
C ARG A 152 -6.62 6.37 6.22
N PHE A 153 -5.38 6.11 5.85
CA PHE A 153 -4.22 6.59 6.56
C PHE A 153 -3.10 7.05 5.64
N TYR A 154 -2.33 8.03 6.09
CA TYR A 154 -1.09 8.45 5.44
C TYR A 154 0.11 8.12 6.34
N SER A 155 1.22 7.70 5.72
CA SER A 155 2.45 7.34 6.43
C SER A 155 3.15 8.58 6.99
N LYS A 156 3.47 8.58 8.29
CA LYS A 156 4.27 9.67 8.89
C LYS A 156 5.73 9.66 8.44
N ASP A 157 6.26 8.52 8.01
CA ASP A 157 7.63 8.45 7.50
C ASP A 157 7.73 9.04 6.10
N PHE A 158 6.65 9.02 5.31
CA PHE A 158 6.65 9.63 3.99
C PHE A 158 6.25 11.10 4.02
N TRP A 159 5.21 11.45 4.79
CA TRP A 159 4.65 12.80 4.83
C TRP A 159 5.10 13.57 6.07
N ASN A 160 5.87 14.64 5.87
CA ASN A 160 6.40 15.46 6.95
C ASN A 160 5.60 16.75 7.13
N LYS A 161 4.82 16.87 8.22
CA LYS A 161 4.07 18.10 8.54
C LYS A 161 4.94 19.37 8.65
N ASN A 162 6.25 19.24 8.84
CA ASN A 162 7.17 20.38 8.90
C ASN A 162 7.68 20.84 7.53
N ASP A 163 7.44 20.08 6.45
CA ASP A 163 7.65 20.55 5.08
C ASP A 163 6.39 21.29 4.61
N GLU A 164 6.53 22.56 4.18
CA GLU A 164 5.39 23.40 3.80
C GLU A 164 4.55 22.80 2.67
N ASN A 165 5.15 22.01 1.77
CA ASN A 165 4.42 21.43 0.66
C ASN A 165 3.72 20.11 1.06
N ASP A 166 4.34 19.32 1.93
CA ASP A 166 3.68 18.14 2.55
C ASP A 166 2.50 18.58 3.41
N ALA A 167 2.65 19.66 4.18
CA ALA A 167 1.62 20.17 5.07
C ALA A 167 0.29 20.43 4.34
N GLY A 168 0.34 21.02 3.14
CA GLY A 168 -0.86 21.27 2.34
C GLY A 168 -1.54 19.99 1.85
N MET A 169 -0.76 18.98 1.44
CA MET A 169 -1.33 17.67 1.06
C MET A 169 -1.91 16.92 2.26
N ILE A 170 -1.23 17.00 3.41
CA ILE A 170 -1.71 16.40 4.66
C ILE A 170 -3.02 17.04 5.11
N GLU A 171 -3.15 18.36 5.04
CA GLU A 171 -4.38 19.08 5.35
C GLU A 171 -5.55 18.57 4.49
N VAL A 172 -5.37 18.48 3.18
CA VAL A 172 -6.38 17.92 2.25
C VAL A 172 -6.76 16.49 2.63
N MET A 173 -5.77 15.64 2.94
CA MET A 173 -6.03 14.25 3.34
C MET A 173 -6.81 14.18 4.67
N GLU A 174 -6.47 15.00 5.66
CA GLU A 174 -7.13 15.06 6.97
C GLU A 174 -8.57 15.59 6.85
N GLU A 175 -8.82 16.59 5.99
CA GLU A 175 -10.18 17.06 5.66
C GLU A 175 -11.05 15.97 5.04
N MET A 176 -10.44 15.06 4.27
CA MET A 176 -11.12 13.89 3.69
C MET A 176 -11.27 12.71 4.67
N GLY A 177 -10.86 12.88 5.93
CA GLY A 177 -10.98 11.86 6.99
C GLY A 177 -9.83 10.85 7.05
N THR A 178 -8.73 11.12 6.34
CA THR A 178 -7.49 10.32 6.43
C THR A 178 -6.75 10.66 7.71
N LYS A 179 -6.17 9.66 8.38
CA LYS A 179 -5.41 9.87 9.64
C LYS A 179 -3.94 9.52 9.46
N ALA A 180 -3.08 10.13 10.26
CA ALA A 180 -1.68 9.71 10.32
C ALA A 180 -1.55 8.28 10.85
N THR A 181 -0.59 7.50 10.34
CA THR A 181 -0.24 6.19 10.89
C THR A 181 1.27 5.99 10.99
N ASP A 182 1.68 5.25 12.03
CA ASP A 182 3.03 4.70 12.20
C ASP A 182 3.09 3.22 11.75
N ASP A 183 1.97 2.65 11.29
CA ASP A 183 1.91 1.29 10.73
C ASP A 183 2.55 1.28 9.35
N ILE A 184 3.86 1.01 9.34
CA ILE A 184 4.71 1.00 8.16
C ILE A 184 5.30 -0.39 8.00
N ALA A 185 5.24 -0.91 6.78
CA ALA A 185 5.83 -2.18 6.39
C ALA A 185 6.80 -1.91 5.24
N TYR A 186 7.94 -2.59 5.26
CA TYR A 186 8.98 -2.57 4.24
C TYR A 186 9.30 -4.01 3.83
#